data_AF-A0A2D9T9F3-F1
#
_entry.id   AF-A0A2D9T9F3-F1
#
_cell.length_a   1.000
_cell.length_b   1.000
_cell.length_c   1.000
_cell.angle_alpha   90.00
_cell.angle_beta   90.00
_cell.angle_gamma   90.00
#
_symmetry.space_group_name_H-M   'P 1'
#
loop_
_entity.id
_entity.type
_entity.pdbx_description
1 polymer ?
#
loop_
_entity_poly.entity_id
_entity_poly.type
_entity_poly.pdbx_seq_one_letter_code
_entity_poly.pdbx_strand_id
1 'polypeptide(L)'
;MKLLDFGIVRDMSSGVLTQTGVIVGSIDYISPEQAHSARAVLPTADVFSMGVILYELCTGERPFKGDTPLRTLGNLAAGRYQPLDERVSGLDQALVDLVHECLAFDPLARPATASRLLERLRPLVRATLPPVGQVGSPDDSAVRPRPQTPRVVTPMESARTGRRARGAAFLETLKTLKLAMRSGLELDLTPEERSWLDQRVLVSGWYPYERFVWLTEMLHERVMGGTERAAIKMGRLAADALLTGVHSRFIYPGDVHRSFRSAKTSWTRYFDFGEVEVEAIGSQEVEVQIHGYEFVPLVHELLLQGWARAVVELSGARVRDIEVLKAPSRGDRDFVVRVGWTE
;
A
#
# COMPACT_ATOMS: atom_id res chain seq x y z
N MET A 1 -2.68 18.39 28.74
CA MET A 1 -2.54 16.91 28.72
C MET A 1 -1.06 16.58 28.56
N LYS A 2 -0.56 15.53 29.25
CA LYS A 2 0.79 14.97 29.03
C LYS A 2 0.62 13.52 28.60
N LEU A 3 1.37 13.07 27.59
CA LEU A 3 1.38 11.67 27.17
C LEU A 3 2.19 10.84 28.16
N LEU A 4 1.65 9.69 28.54
CA LEU A 4 2.30 8.68 29.39
C LEU A 4 2.27 7.33 28.63
N ASP A 5 3.16 6.41 28.97
CA ASP A 5 3.31 5.05 28.40
C ASP A 5 3.84 4.91 26.95
N PHE A 6 5.15 5.14 26.78
CA PHE A 6 5.91 4.72 25.58
C PHE A 6 6.39 3.24 25.63
N GLY A 7 5.92 2.45 26.60
CA GLY A 7 6.53 1.17 27.02
C GLY A 7 6.28 -0.05 26.14
N ILE A 8 5.40 0.00 25.14
CA ILE A 8 5.00 -1.16 24.30
C ILE A 8 5.34 -0.92 22.81
N VAL A 9 6.23 0.04 22.53
CA VAL A 9 6.43 0.61 21.18
C VAL A 9 7.17 -0.31 20.18
N ARG A 10 7.63 -1.50 20.59
CA ARG A 10 8.39 -2.40 19.68
C ARG A 10 8.02 -3.88 19.70
N ASP A 11 7.17 -4.34 20.63
CA ASP A 11 6.90 -5.77 20.76
C ASP A 11 5.61 -6.24 20.08
N MET A 12 5.22 -5.56 19.00
CA MET A 12 4.26 -6.08 18.02
C MET A 12 4.96 -7.10 17.07
N SER A 13 6.09 -7.68 17.49
CA SER A 13 6.86 -8.66 16.71
C SER A 13 6.06 -9.96 16.48
N SER A 14 5.11 -10.23 17.38
CA SER A 14 3.96 -11.12 17.17
C SER A 14 2.81 -10.29 16.60
N GLY A 15 2.23 -10.72 15.48
CA GLY A 15 1.11 -10.01 14.87
C GLY A 15 -0.04 -9.79 15.85
N VAL A 16 -0.91 -8.82 15.55
CA VAL A 16 -2.15 -8.55 16.31
C VAL A 16 -3.02 -9.82 16.44
N LEU A 17 -2.83 -10.80 15.55
CA LEU A 17 -3.20 -12.19 15.77
C LEU A 17 -1.99 -13.02 16.21
N THR A 18 -1.97 -13.44 17.48
CA THR A 18 -1.18 -14.60 17.89
C THR A 18 -1.76 -15.86 17.26
N GLN A 19 -0.94 -16.89 16.99
CA GLN A 19 -1.34 -18.17 16.38
C GLN A 19 -2.49 -18.91 17.11
N THR A 20 -2.92 -18.41 18.27
CA THR A 20 -3.99 -18.96 19.13
C THR A 20 -5.23 -18.06 19.24
N GLY A 21 -5.35 -16.97 18.46
CA GLY A 21 -6.55 -16.14 18.42
C GLY A 21 -6.74 -15.21 19.63
N VAL A 22 -5.70 -15.01 20.45
CA VAL A 22 -5.72 -14.05 21.56
C VAL A 22 -5.15 -12.72 21.07
N ILE A 23 -6.00 -11.70 21.06
CA ILE A 23 -5.64 -10.31 20.75
C ILE A 23 -5.08 -9.67 22.03
N VAL A 24 -3.81 -9.24 21.99
CA VAL A 24 -3.18 -8.50 23.09
C VAL A 24 -2.88 -7.07 22.63
N GLY A 25 -3.52 -6.08 23.25
CA GLY A 25 -3.29 -4.65 23.01
C GLY A 25 -4.57 -3.82 22.75
N SER A 26 -4.45 -2.49 22.86
CA SER A 26 -5.53 -1.53 22.58
C SER A 26 -5.77 -1.39 21.06
N ILE A 27 -6.45 -2.36 20.46
CA ILE A 27 -6.82 -2.39 19.03
C ILE A 27 -7.66 -1.19 18.57
N ASP A 28 -8.21 -0.43 19.51
CA ASP A 28 -9.13 0.66 19.23
C ASP A 28 -8.46 1.85 18.52
N TYR A 29 -7.13 1.96 18.61
CA TYR A 29 -6.36 3.09 18.09
C TYR A 29 -5.33 2.68 17.03
N ILE A 30 -5.27 1.39 16.66
CA ILE A 30 -4.29 0.94 15.66
C ILE A 30 -4.71 1.40 14.26
N SER A 31 -3.74 1.70 13.42
CA SER A 31 -3.99 2.02 12.03
C SER A 31 -4.26 0.77 11.17
N PRO A 32 -4.91 0.91 10.00
CA PRO A 32 -5.18 -0.22 9.10
C PRO A 32 -3.90 -0.98 8.71
N GLU A 33 -2.80 -0.26 8.48
CA GLU A 33 -1.50 -0.87 8.17
C GLU A 33 -0.88 -1.60 9.37
N GLN A 34 -1.08 -1.12 10.60
CA GLN A 34 -0.66 -1.83 11.83
C GLN A 34 -1.46 -3.12 12.04
N ALA A 35 -2.76 -3.12 11.71
CA ALA A 35 -3.60 -4.31 11.75
C ALA A 35 -3.16 -5.38 10.73
N HIS A 36 -2.56 -4.95 9.60
CA HIS A 36 -2.09 -5.85 8.56
C HIS A 36 -0.68 -6.41 8.83
N SER A 37 0.26 -5.58 9.28
CA SER A 37 1.62 -6.02 9.63
C SER A 37 2.34 -5.03 10.55
N ALA A 38 2.84 -5.54 11.67
CA ALA A 38 3.60 -4.75 12.62
C ALA A 38 5.01 -4.33 12.14
N ARG A 39 5.49 -4.87 11.01
CA ARG A 39 6.89 -4.71 10.56
C ARG A 39 7.13 -3.55 9.57
N ALA A 40 6.09 -2.81 9.20
CA ALA A 40 6.17 -1.72 8.21
C ALA A 40 5.34 -0.47 8.57
N VAL A 41 5.27 -0.13 9.86
CA VAL A 41 4.48 1.01 10.36
C VAL A 41 5.16 2.34 10.05
N LEU A 42 4.45 3.25 9.38
CA LEU A 42 4.90 4.62 9.12
C LEU A 42 4.55 5.55 10.30
N PRO A 43 5.25 6.70 10.49
CA PRO A 43 4.89 7.69 11.51
C PRO A 43 3.46 8.24 11.38
N THR A 44 2.85 8.11 10.20
CA THR A 44 1.44 8.49 9.97
C THR A 44 0.45 7.50 10.59
N ALA A 45 0.91 6.38 11.16
CA ALA A 45 0.09 5.52 12.01
C ALA A 45 -0.31 6.25 13.31
N ASP A 46 0.63 6.97 13.94
CA ASP A 46 0.32 7.78 15.12
C ASP A 46 -0.67 8.92 14.79
N VAL A 47 -0.62 9.44 13.55
CA VAL A 47 -1.57 10.43 13.04
C VAL A 47 -2.97 9.82 12.91
N PHE A 48 -3.07 8.56 12.49
CA PHE A 48 -4.35 7.83 12.47
C PHE A 48 -4.89 7.63 13.89
N SER A 49 -4.04 7.18 14.82
CA SER A 49 -4.43 7.04 16.24
C SER A 49 -4.90 8.38 16.81
N MET A 50 -4.27 9.49 16.44
CA MET A 50 -4.71 10.83 16.82
C MET A 50 -6.07 11.19 16.18
N GLY A 51 -6.32 10.81 14.93
CA GLY A 51 -7.61 10.94 14.27
C GLY A 51 -8.73 10.20 15.02
N VAL A 52 -8.46 8.98 15.49
CA VAL A 52 -9.38 8.20 16.33
C VAL A 52 -9.71 8.95 17.62
N ILE A 53 -8.68 9.49 18.29
CA ILE A 53 -8.86 10.28 19.53
C ILE A 53 -9.69 11.53 19.26
N LEU A 54 -9.38 12.28 18.19
CA LEU A 54 -10.13 13.50 17.85
C LEU A 54 -11.60 13.19 17.55
N TYR A 55 -11.87 12.10 16.81
CA TYR A 55 -13.23 11.62 16.58
C TYR A 55 -13.94 11.28 17.89
N GLU A 56 -13.28 10.55 18.80
CA GLU A 56 -13.83 10.18 20.10
C GLU A 56 -14.08 11.41 20.99
N LEU A 57 -13.21 12.42 20.95
CA LEU A 57 -13.41 13.67 21.67
C LEU A 57 -14.62 14.46 21.15
N CYS A 58 -14.91 14.39 19.85
CA CYS A 58 -16.06 15.08 19.26
C CYS A 58 -17.38 14.33 19.51
N THR A 59 -17.35 13.00 19.51
CA THR A 59 -18.57 12.18 19.49
C THR A 59 -18.85 11.42 20.79
N GLY A 60 -17.86 11.30 21.67
CA GLY A 60 -17.90 10.41 22.83
C GLY A 60 -17.71 8.92 22.51
N GLU A 61 -17.53 8.55 21.24
CA GLU A 61 -17.39 7.16 20.80
C GLU A 61 -16.27 7.00 19.76
N ARG A 62 -15.67 5.81 19.69
CA ARG A 62 -14.65 5.49 18.68
C ARG A 62 -15.29 5.17 17.32
N PRO A 63 -14.68 5.57 16.19
CA PRO A 63 -15.26 5.40 14.86
C PRO A 63 -15.51 3.92 14.52
N PHE A 64 -14.54 3.04 14.78
CA PHE A 64 -14.63 1.62 14.36
C PHE A 64 -15.13 0.67 15.46
N LYS A 65 -15.68 1.21 16.56
CA LYS A 65 -16.08 0.43 17.73
C LYS A 65 -17.03 -0.72 17.33
N GLY A 66 -16.71 -1.93 17.76
CA GLY A 66 -17.59 -3.08 17.73
C GLY A 66 -17.74 -3.69 19.12
N ASP A 67 -18.77 -4.51 19.31
CA ASP A 67 -19.06 -5.16 20.60
C ASP A 67 -17.99 -6.18 21.03
N THR A 68 -17.12 -6.59 20.09
CA THR A 68 -15.98 -7.48 20.34
C THR A 68 -14.73 -6.97 19.64
N PRO A 69 -13.53 -7.31 20.12
CA PRO A 69 -12.29 -6.90 19.49
C PRO A 69 -12.18 -7.32 18.01
N LEU A 70 -12.64 -8.53 17.68
CA LEU A 70 -12.68 -9.01 16.31
C LEU A 70 -13.66 -8.21 15.44
N ARG A 71 -14.79 -7.78 16.01
CA ARG A 71 -15.75 -6.91 15.31
C ARG A 71 -15.18 -5.51 15.08
N THR A 72 -14.45 -4.96 16.05
CA THR A 72 -13.71 -3.68 15.88
C THR A 72 -12.66 -3.78 14.77
N LEU A 73 -11.85 -4.84 14.75
CA LEU A 73 -10.90 -5.09 13.66
C LEU A 73 -11.60 -5.29 12.31
N GLY A 74 -12.73 -6.00 12.28
CA GLY A 74 -13.53 -6.18 11.07
C GLY A 74 -14.13 -4.87 10.55
N ASN A 75 -14.55 -3.97 11.45
CA ASN A 75 -15.02 -2.63 11.11
C ASN A 75 -13.88 -1.75 10.58
N LEU A 76 -12.73 -1.77 11.26
CA LEU A 76 -11.51 -1.10 10.80
C LEU A 76 -11.11 -1.64 9.42
N ALA A 77 -10.98 -2.94 9.21
CA ALA A 77 -10.58 -3.51 7.92
C ALA A 77 -11.54 -3.13 6.77
N ALA A 78 -12.83 -2.99 7.08
CA ALA A 78 -13.85 -2.61 6.11
C ALA A 78 -14.05 -1.09 5.95
N GLY A 79 -13.35 -0.26 6.75
CA GLY A 79 -13.58 1.19 6.77
C GLY A 79 -14.98 1.58 7.24
N ARG A 80 -15.64 0.73 8.03
CA ARG A 80 -17.01 0.96 8.51
C ARG A 80 -17.00 1.73 9.82
N TYR A 81 -17.33 3.00 9.74
CA TYR A 81 -17.65 3.88 10.86
C TYR A 81 -18.69 4.89 10.43
N GLN A 82 -19.36 5.52 11.38
CA GLN A 82 -20.23 6.65 11.08
C GLN A 82 -19.36 7.90 10.83
N PRO A 83 -19.52 8.63 9.71
CA PRO A 83 -18.82 9.89 9.51
C PRO A 83 -19.10 10.92 10.62
N LEU A 84 -18.11 11.76 10.91
CA LEU A 84 -18.15 12.69 12.05
C LEU A 84 -19.29 13.71 11.92
N ASP A 85 -19.46 14.26 10.73
CA ASP A 85 -20.51 15.20 10.34
C ASP A 85 -21.92 14.61 10.35
N GLU A 86 -22.05 13.30 10.12
CA GLU A 86 -23.33 12.59 10.31
C GLU A 86 -23.65 12.36 11.79
N ARG A 87 -22.63 12.26 12.65
CA ARG A 87 -22.80 11.97 14.09
C ARG A 87 -23.04 13.23 14.91
N VAL A 88 -22.36 14.32 14.58
CA VAL A 88 -22.40 15.57 15.34
C VAL A 88 -22.63 16.73 14.37
N SER A 89 -23.76 17.41 14.53
CA SER A 89 -24.09 18.60 13.76
C SER A 89 -23.45 19.85 14.34
N GLY A 90 -23.20 20.86 13.50
CA GLY A 90 -22.68 22.16 13.93
C GLY A 90 -21.17 22.22 14.17
N LEU A 91 -20.42 21.19 13.79
CA LEU A 91 -18.96 21.23 13.78
C LEU A 91 -18.45 22.11 12.63
N ASP A 92 -17.31 22.75 12.86
CA ASP A 92 -16.57 23.43 11.78
C ASP A 92 -16.14 22.40 10.73
N GLN A 93 -16.49 22.66 9.47
CA GLN A 93 -16.17 21.77 8.35
C GLN A 93 -14.66 21.51 8.26
N ALA A 94 -13.81 22.50 8.58
CA ALA A 94 -12.37 22.33 8.55
C ALA A 94 -11.86 21.35 9.61
N LEU A 95 -12.58 21.20 10.73
CA LEU A 95 -12.31 20.17 11.74
C LEU A 95 -12.77 18.80 11.26
N VAL A 96 -13.96 18.71 10.68
CA VAL A 96 -14.50 17.47 10.09
C VAL A 96 -13.52 16.91 9.06
N ASP A 97 -13.15 17.74 8.09
CA ASP A 97 -12.24 17.36 7.01
C ASP A 97 -10.90 16.90 7.55
N LEU A 98 -10.36 17.57 8.56
CA LEU A 98 -9.07 17.21 9.17
C LEU A 98 -9.14 15.88 9.94
N VAL A 99 -10.25 15.60 10.64
CA VAL A 99 -10.44 14.31 11.32
C VAL A 99 -10.54 13.19 10.29
N HIS A 100 -11.30 13.37 9.21
CA HIS A 100 -11.38 12.40 8.12
C HIS A 100 -10.05 12.20 7.40
N GLU A 101 -9.28 13.27 7.19
CA GLU A 101 -7.92 13.22 6.63
C GLU A 101 -6.99 12.36 7.51
N CYS A 102 -7.06 12.51 8.84
CA CYS A 102 -6.30 11.67 9.76
C CYS A 102 -6.74 10.19 9.73
N LEU A 103 -8.04 9.93 9.57
CA LEU A 103 -8.63 8.59 9.49
C LEU A 103 -8.53 7.96 8.09
N ALA A 104 -7.80 8.58 7.16
CA ALA A 104 -7.64 8.03 5.82
C ALA A 104 -6.95 6.66 5.84
N PHE A 105 -7.44 5.73 5.02
CA PHE A 105 -6.88 4.38 4.93
C PHE A 105 -5.54 4.35 4.20
N ASP A 106 -5.34 5.25 3.24
CA ASP A 106 -4.02 5.51 2.68
C ASP A 106 -3.22 6.35 3.70
N PRO A 107 -2.13 5.82 4.27
CA PRO A 107 -1.33 6.55 5.26
C PRO A 107 -0.73 7.87 4.73
N LEU A 108 -0.75 8.10 3.42
CA LEU A 108 -0.19 9.30 2.79
C LEU A 108 -1.27 10.30 2.35
N ALA A 109 -2.54 9.93 2.47
CA ALA A 109 -3.64 10.88 2.48
C ALA A 109 -3.79 11.58 3.84
N ARG A 110 -3.03 11.14 4.86
CA ARG A 110 -2.98 11.74 6.20
C ARG A 110 -1.96 12.89 6.25
N PRO A 111 -2.07 13.81 7.22
CA PRO A 111 -0.98 14.73 7.54
C PRO A 111 0.33 13.99 7.74
N ALA A 112 1.37 14.37 7.00
CA ALA A 112 2.62 13.62 6.93
C ALA A 112 3.36 13.49 8.27
N THR A 113 3.10 14.40 9.21
CA THR A 113 3.70 14.41 10.55
C THR A 113 2.73 14.98 11.59
N ALA A 114 2.96 14.65 12.87
CA ALA A 114 2.24 15.25 13.99
C ALA A 114 2.35 16.79 14.02
N SER A 115 3.50 17.35 13.61
CA SER A 115 3.67 18.81 13.51
C SER A 115 2.75 19.43 12.47
N ARG A 116 2.56 18.78 11.31
CA ARG A 116 1.62 19.24 10.27
C ARG A 116 0.18 19.17 10.74
N LEU A 117 -0.18 18.10 11.44
CA LEU A 117 -1.49 18.00 12.10
C LEU A 117 -1.69 19.15 13.11
N LEU A 118 -0.69 19.43 13.95
CA LEU A 118 -0.76 20.51 14.93
C LEU A 118 -0.89 21.91 14.27
N GLU A 119 -0.16 22.16 13.18
CA GLU A 119 -0.27 23.39 12.39
C GLU A 119 -1.69 23.61 11.89
N ARG A 120 -2.34 22.55 11.41
CA ARG A 120 -3.74 22.55 10.92
C ARG A 120 -4.75 22.69 12.05
N LEU A 121 -4.51 22.08 13.21
CA LEU A 121 -5.41 22.14 14.38
C LEU A 121 -5.37 23.50 15.10
N ARG A 122 -4.20 24.14 15.21
CA ARG A 122 -4.02 25.41 15.93
C ARG A 122 -5.01 26.53 15.56
N PRO A 123 -5.26 26.85 14.28
CA PRO A 123 -6.22 27.90 13.93
C PRO A 123 -7.65 27.55 14.33
N LEU A 124 -8.02 26.26 14.28
CA LEU A 124 -9.37 25.78 14.62
C LEU A 124 -9.66 25.93 16.11
N VAL A 125 -8.66 25.71 16.97
CA VAL A 125 -8.77 25.83 18.44
C VAL A 125 -8.85 27.29 18.89
N ARG A 126 -8.16 28.21 18.20
CA ARG A 126 -8.17 29.65 18.54
C ARG A 126 -9.50 30.33 18.18
N ALA A 127 -10.25 29.78 17.24
CA ALA A 127 -11.57 30.29 16.87
C ALA A 127 -12.66 29.93 17.89
N THR A 128 -12.44 28.95 18.76
CA THR A 128 -13.48 28.37 19.63
C THR A 128 -13.24 28.49 21.15
N LEU A 129 -12.05 28.92 21.62
CA LEU A 129 -11.76 29.03 23.06
C LEU A 129 -11.37 30.46 23.48
N PRO A 130 -11.85 30.96 24.64
CA PRO A 130 -11.33 32.19 25.23
C PRO A 130 -9.83 32.00 25.59
N PRO A 131 -9.03 33.08 25.56
CA PRO A 131 -7.58 32.99 25.70
C PRO A 131 -7.19 32.40 27.06
N VAL A 132 -6.60 31.20 27.03
CA VAL A 132 -5.98 30.59 28.21
C VAL A 132 -4.63 31.27 28.45
N GLY A 133 -4.43 31.80 29.65
CA GLY A 133 -3.24 32.53 30.06
C GLY A 133 -1.94 31.74 29.84
N GLN A 134 -0.88 32.48 29.47
CA GLN A 134 0.45 31.95 29.20
C GLN A 134 1.00 31.17 30.41
N VAL A 135 1.17 29.86 30.26
CA VAL A 135 1.99 29.05 31.16
C VAL A 135 3.39 28.98 30.56
N GLY A 136 4.38 29.44 31.33
CA GLY A 136 5.78 29.61 30.88
C GLY A 136 6.41 28.34 30.32
N SER A 137 7.24 28.53 29.28
CA SER A 137 8.02 27.49 28.63
C SER A 137 8.99 26.82 29.62
N PRO A 138 9.06 25.48 29.69
CA PRO A 138 10.18 24.80 30.32
C PRO A 138 11.42 24.92 29.43
N ASP A 139 12.58 25.04 30.07
CA ASP A 139 13.91 25.23 29.50
C ASP A 139 14.25 24.17 28.41
N ASP A 140 14.64 24.67 27.23
CA ASP A 140 14.81 23.94 25.96
C ASP A 140 16.23 23.33 25.82
N SER A 141 16.92 23.11 26.95
CA SER A 141 18.37 22.89 26.96
C SER A 141 18.81 21.41 26.91
N ALA A 142 17.89 20.43 26.97
CA ALA A 142 18.26 19.01 27.19
C ALA A 142 17.93 18.01 26.08
N VAL A 143 17.30 18.39 24.96
CA VAL A 143 17.08 17.47 23.83
C VAL A 143 17.55 18.14 22.55
N ARG A 144 18.86 18.06 22.26
CA ARG A 144 19.36 18.34 20.91
C ARG A 144 18.99 17.13 20.03
N PRO A 145 18.07 17.26 19.06
CA PRO A 145 17.96 16.24 18.02
C PRO A 145 19.32 16.16 17.32
N ARG A 146 19.87 14.95 17.17
CA ARG A 146 20.99 14.73 16.25
C ARG A 146 20.55 15.31 14.90
N PRO A 147 21.39 16.11 14.21
CA PRO A 147 21.07 16.58 12.87
C PRO A 147 20.92 15.35 11.97
N GLN A 148 19.67 14.95 11.73
CA GLN A 148 19.35 14.17 10.56
C GLN A 148 19.45 15.17 9.43
N THR A 149 20.55 15.12 8.68
CA THR A 149 20.63 15.80 7.39
C THR A 149 19.36 15.43 6.64
N PRO A 150 18.53 16.40 6.22
CA PRO A 150 17.42 16.11 5.34
C PRO A 150 18.01 15.43 4.12
N ARG A 151 17.85 14.11 3.99
CA ARG A 151 18.05 13.47 2.69
C ARG A 151 16.92 14.02 1.85
N VAL A 152 17.26 15.06 1.09
CA VAL A 152 16.44 15.59 0.02
C VAL A 152 16.00 14.39 -0.79
N VAL A 153 14.71 14.08 -0.74
CA VAL A 153 14.06 13.24 -1.74
C VAL A 153 14.05 14.13 -2.97
N THR A 154 15.11 14.10 -3.75
CA THR A 154 15.17 14.83 -5.00
C THR A 154 14.01 14.29 -5.85
N PRO A 155 13.06 15.14 -6.29
CA PRO A 155 12.14 14.72 -7.34
C PRO A 155 13.01 14.34 -8.53
N MET A 156 13.09 13.04 -8.80
CA MET A 156 13.87 12.54 -9.91
C MET A 156 13.23 13.10 -11.17
N GLU A 157 14.04 13.76 -12.02
CA GLU A 157 13.58 14.31 -13.29
C GLU A 157 12.69 13.29 -14.02
N SER A 158 11.55 13.79 -14.49
CA SER A 158 10.57 13.04 -15.25
C SER A 158 11.26 12.21 -16.33
N ALA A 159 11.16 10.89 -16.24
CA ALA A 159 11.57 10.02 -17.32
C ALA A 159 10.80 10.38 -18.60
N ARG A 160 11.46 10.15 -19.74
CA ARG A 160 11.09 10.54 -21.13
C ARG A 160 9.66 10.22 -21.60
N THR A 161 8.83 9.55 -20.80
CA THR A 161 7.50 9.06 -21.18
C THR A 161 6.35 9.49 -20.26
N GLY A 162 6.63 10.19 -19.14
CA GLY A 162 5.59 10.65 -18.21
C GLY A 162 4.88 9.55 -17.39
N ARG A 163 5.15 8.26 -17.66
CA ARG A 163 4.53 7.09 -17.02
C ARG A 163 5.14 6.77 -15.66
N ARG A 164 4.29 6.35 -14.72
CA ARG A 164 4.67 6.09 -13.34
C ARG A 164 4.02 4.82 -12.78
N ALA A 165 4.78 4.15 -11.93
CA ALA A 165 4.30 3.05 -11.10
C ALA A 165 4.31 3.48 -9.63
N ARG A 166 3.33 2.97 -8.87
CA ARG A 166 3.17 3.24 -7.44
C ARG A 166 4.28 2.51 -6.67
N GLY A 167 4.86 3.14 -5.66
CA GLY A 167 5.96 2.57 -4.87
C GLY A 167 5.60 1.25 -4.20
N ALA A 168 4.32 0.99 -3.94
CA ALA A 168 3.80 -0.31 -3.55
C ALA A 168 4.23 -1.45 -4.50
N ALA A 169 4.20 -1.23 -5.82
CA ALA A 169 4.62 -2.22 -6.81
C ALA A 169 6.14 -2.47 -6.79
N PHE A 170 6.94 -1.47 -6.41
CA PHE A 170 8.40 -1.59 -6.32
C PHE A 170 8.89 -2.27 -5.04
N LEU A 171 8.18 -2.08 -3.93
CA LEU A 171 8.70 -2.37 -2.61
C LEU A 171 9.01 -3.86 -2.40
N GLU A 172 8.17 -4.76 -2.91
CA GLU A 172 8.42 -6.20 -2.79
C GLU A 172 9.63 -6.65 -3.62
N THR A 173 9.74 -6.14 -4.84
CA THR A 173 10.89 -6.40 -5.73
C THR A 173 12.19 -5.87 -5.10
N LEU A 174 12.17 -4.65 -4.54
CA LEU A 174 13.30 -4.05 -3.83
C LEU A 174 13.71 -4.82 -2.59
N LYS A 175 12.75 -5.31 -1.79
CA LYS A 175 13.04 -6.13 -0.60
C LYS A 175 13.80 -7.39 -0.99
N THR A 176 13.33 -8.06 -2.04
CA THR A 176 13.95 -9.30 -2.54
C THR A 176 15.36 -9.04 -3.03
N LEU A 177 15.56 -7.99 -3.84
CA LEU A 177 16.87 -7.61 -4.34
C LEU A 177 17.85 -7.25 -3.21
N LYS A 178 17.41 -6.42 -2.25
CA LYS A 178 18.24 -6.01 -1.10
C LYS A 178 18.61 -7.20 -0.22
N LEU A 179 17.71 -8.17 -0.06
CA LEU A 179 18.01 -9.40 0.67
C LEU A 179 19.07 -10.22 -0.07
N ALA A 180 18.92 -10.41 -1.38
CA ALA A 180 19.90 -11.14 -2.20
C ALA A 180 21.30 -10.50 -2.14
N MET A 181 21.39 -9.16 -2.24
CA MET A 181 22.64 -8.42 -2.09
C MET A 181 23.30 -8.64 -0.74
N ARG A 182 22.53 -8.66 0.37
CA ARG A 182 23.06 -8.95 1.71
C ARG A 182 23.53 -10.41 1.86
N SER A 183 22.97 -11.32 1.09
CA SER A 183 23.36 -12.72 1.03
C SER A 183 24.59 -12.99 0.15
N GLY A 184 25.27 -11.94 -0.34
CA GLY A 184 26.51 -12.04 -1.10
C GLY A 184 26.35 -12.00 -2.62
N LEU A 185 25.15 -11.68 -3.13
CA LEU A 185 24.99 -11.42 -4.56
C LEU A 185 25.68 -10.12 -4.94
N GLU A 186 26.72 -10.21 -5.76
CA GLU A 186 27.36 -9.05 -6.37
C GLU A 186 26.58 -8.62 -7.62
N LEU A 187 26.12 -7.36 -7.60
CA LEU A 187 25.46 -6.74 -8.73
C LEU A 187 26.42 -5.70 -9.32
N ASP A 188 26.74 -5.86 -10.60
CA ASP A 188 27.43 -4.82 -11.36
C ASP A 188 26.45 -3.66 -11.63
N LEU A 189 26.46 -2.68 -10.72
CA LEU A 189 25.57 -1.52 -10.72
C LEU A 189 26.38 -0.27 -10.98
N THR A 190 25.87 0.56 -11.88
CA THR A 190 26.37 1.93 -12.02
C THR A 190 26.20 2.70 -10.70
N PRO A 191 27.01 3.76 -10.46
CA PRO A 191 26.85 4.60 -9.27
C PRO A 191 25.44 5.20 -9.12
N GLU A 192 24.79 5.52 -10.24
CA GLU A 192 23.42 6.06 -10.28
C GLU A 192 22.40 5.02 -9.79
N GLU A 193 22.48 3.79 -10.31
CA GLU A 193 21.59 2.69 -9.92
C GLU A 193 21.77 2.31 -8.45
N ARG A 194 23.02 2.26 -7.97
CA ARG A 194 23.32 2.00 -6.56
C ARG A 194 22.74 3.10 -5.66
N SER A 195 22.97 4.36 -6.03
CA SER A 195 22.38 5.52 -5.35
C SER A 195 20.85 5.42 -5.29
N TRP A 196 20.22 5.01 -6.40
CA TRP A 196 18.77 4.83 -6.46
C TRP A 196 18.27 3.71 -5.55
N LEU A 197 18.92 2.54 -5.54
CA LEU A 197 18.54 1.43 -4.66
C LEU A 197 18.64 1.80 -3.17
N ASP A 198 19.56 2.70 -2.81
CA ASP A 198 19.72 3.22 -1.45
C ASP A 198 18.67 4.28 -1.07
N GLN A 199 17.88 4.77 -2.02
CA GLN A 199 16.78 5.69 -1.74
C GLN A 199 15.64 4.99 -0.99
N ARG A 200 14.91 5.79 -0.22
CA ARG A 200 13.69 5.36 0.45
C ARG A 200 12.53 5.39 -0.55
N VAL A 201 11.98 4.21 -0.85
CA VAL A 201 10.73 4.10 -1.62
C VAL A 201 9.53 4.21 -0.69
N LEU A 202 8.63 5.13 -1.01
CA LEU A 202 7.37 5.37 -0.31
C LEU A 202 6.27 4.56 -0.99
N VAL A 203 5.44 3.87 -0.21
CA VAL A 203 4.34 3.04 -0.73
C VAL A 203 3.40 3.84 -1.65
N SER A 204 3.09 5.10 -1.32
CA SER A 204 2.25 5.97 -2.16
C SER A 204 3.01 6.77 -3.21
N GLY A 205 4.35 6.75 -3.19
CA GLY A 205 5.13 7.55 -4.13
C GLY A 205 4.87 7.08 -5.55
N TRP A 206 4.85 8.02 -6.50
CA TRP A 206 4.87 7.69 -7.92
C TRP A 206 6.32 7.75 -8.41
N TYR A 207 6.76 6.68 -9.06
CA TYR A 207 8.13 6.52 -9.54
C TYR A 207 8.12 6.23 -11.03
N PRO A 208 9.15 6.65 -11.79
CA PRO A 208 9.21 6.40 -13.22
C PRO A 208 9.05 4.93 -13.56
N TYR A 209 8.18 4.63 -14.52
CA TYR A 209 7.86 3.27 -14.90
C TYR A 209 9.09 2.48 -15.39
N GLU A 210 10.00 3.13 -16.10
CA GLU A 210 11.23 2.51 -16.60
C GLU A 210 12.11 1.97 -15.47
N ARG A 211 12.05 2.57 -14.27
CA ARG A 211 12.77 2.07 -13.09
C ARG A 211 12.14 0.80 -12.54
N PHE A 212 10.81 0.66 -12.65
CA PHE A 212 10.12 -0.57 -12.25
C PHE A 212 10.57 -1.71 -13.16
N VAL A 213 10.52 -1.48 -14.47
CA VAL A 213 10.95 -2.44 -15.49
C VAL A 213 12.40 -2.88 -15.25
N TRP A 214 13.32 -1.92 -15.17
CA TRP A 214 14.73 -2.19 -14.90
C TRP A 214 14.94 -3.03 -13.63
N LEU A 215 14.23 -2.71 -12.54
CA LEU A 215 14.35 -3.44 -11.28
C LEU A 215 13.85 -4.89 -11.43
N THR A 216 12.74 -5.09 -12.15
CA THR A 216 12.20 -6.42 -12.39
C THR A 216 13.09 -7.26 -13.32
N GLU A 217 13.68 -6.65 -14.36
CA GLU A 217 14.67 -7.28 -15.24
C GLU A 217 15.91 -7.70 -14.43
N MET A 218 16.42 -6.81 -13.58
CA MET A 218 17.56 -7.13 -12.74
C MET A 218 17.26 -8.29 -11.78
N LEU A 219 16.09 -8.28 -11.13
CA LEU A 219 15.69 -9.37 -10.24
C LEU A 219 15.54 -10.69 -11.02
N HIS A 220 14.94 -10.63 -12.21
CA HIS A 220 14.78 -11.78 -13.10
C HIS A 220 16.12 -12.40 -13.45
N GLU A 221 16.99 -11.62 -14.07
CA GLU A 221 18.25 -12.09 -14.64
C GLU A 221 19.28 -12.45 -13.57
N ARG A 222 19.46 -11.55 -12.58
CA ARG A 222 20.60 -11.61 -11.67
C ARG A 222 20.31 -12.32 -10.35
N VAL A 223 19.04 -12.37 -9.93
CA VAL A 223 18.65 -13.01 -8.66
C VAL A 223 17.95 -14.34 -8.90
N MET A 224 17.04 -14.37 -9.86
CA MET A 224 16.14 -15.51 -10.08
C MET A 224 16.58 -16.42 -11.26
N GLY A 225 17.70 -16.10 -11.92
CA GLY A 225 18.35 -16.94 -12.92
C GLY A 225 17.82 -16.82 -14.36
N GLY A 226 17.03 -15.78 -14.67
CA GLY A 226 16.67 -15.41 -16.04
C GLY A 226 15.70 -16.36 -16.77
N THR A 227 15.19 -17.39 -16.10
CA THR A 227 14.28 -18.36 -16.73
C THR A 227 12.86 -17.84 -16.86
N GLU A 228 12.09 -18.38 -17.81
CA GLU A 228 10.66 -18.09 -17.95
C GLU A 228 9.89 -18.38 -16.66
N ARG A 229 10.16 -19.56 -16.08
CA ARG A 229 9.59 -20.01 -14.80
C ARG A 229 9.87 -19.04 -13.65
N ALA A 230 11.06 -18.42 -13.63
CA ALA A 230 11.41 -17.42 -12.64
C ALA A 230 10.56 -16.15 -12.79
N ALA A 231 10.37 -15.64 -14.01
CA ALA A 231 9.53 -14.48 -14.26
C ALA A 231 8.06 -14.74 -13.88
N ILE A 232 7.49 -15.88 -14.29
CA ILE A 232 6.12 -16.26 -13.88
C ILE A 232 6.00 -16.34 -12.36
N LYS A 233 6.99 -16.93 -11.68
CA LYS A 233 7.01 -17.01 -10.21
C LYS A 233 7.02 -15.63 -9.55
N MET A 234 7.80 -14.69 -10.07
CA MET A 234 7.85 -13.32 -9.55
C MET A 234 6.49 -12.63 -9.69
N GLY A 235 5.82 -12.78 -10.85
CA GLY A 235 4.50 -12.23 -11.10
C GLY A 235 3.46 -12.75 -10.11
N ARG A 236 3.53 -14.06 -9.82
CA ARG A 236 2.67 -14.70 -8.83
C ARG A 236 2.90 -14.16 -7.42
N LEU A 237 4.17 -14.02 -7.01
CA LEU A 237 4.52 -13.46 -5.70
C LEU A 237 4.08 -12.00 -5.55
N ALA A 238 4.23 -11.20 -6.62
CA ALA A 238 3.75 -9.82 -6.63
C ALA A 238 2.22 -9.77 -6.47
N ALA A 239 1.49 -10.61 -7.20
CA ALA A 239 0.05 -10.69 -7.09
C ALA A 239 -0.42 -11.14 -5.70
N ASP A 240 0.18 -12.18 -5.11
CA ASP A 240 -0.10 -12.60 -3.74
C ASP A 240 0.09 -11.45 -2.74
N ALA A 241 1.20 -10.71 -2.85
CA ALA A 241 1.45 -9.57 -1.97
C ALA A 241 0.43 -8.42 -2.16
N LEU A 242 -0.04 -8.22 -3.40
CA LEU A 242 -0.93 -7.12 -3.75
C LEU A 242 -2.42 -7.43 -3.59
N LEU A 243 -2.83 -8.68 -3.70
CA LEU A 243 -4.24 -9.12 -3.76
C LEU A 243 -4.69 -9.87 -2.51
N THR A 244 -3.81 -10.08 -1.53
CA THR A 244 -4.17 -10.63 -0.21
C THR A 244 -4.33 -9.52 0.84
N GLY A 245 -4.75 -9.87 2.06
CA GLY A 245 -4.92 -8.90 3.16
C GLY A 245 -6.01 -7.86 2.88
N VAL A 246 -5.68 -6.57 2.94
CA VAL A 246 -6.64 -5.46 2.71
C VAL A 246 -7.17 -5.40 1.27
N HIS A 247 -6.45 -6.00 0.34
CA HIS A 247 -6.82 -6.10 -1.08
C HIS A 247 -7.49 -7.44 -1.42
N SER A 248 -7.66 -8.33 -0.44
CA SER A 248 -8.45 -9.56 -0.61
C SER A 248 -9.87 -9.30 -1.08
N ARG A 249 -10.42 -8.09 -0.87
CA ARG A 249 -11.71 -7.65 -1.44
C ARG A 249 -11.77 -7.70 -2.97
N PHE A 250 -10.63 -7.75 -3.66
CA PHE A 250 -10.56 -7.93 -5.11
C PHE A 250 -10.60 -9.40 -5.52
N ILE A 251 -10.50 -10.33 -4.56
CA ILE A 251 -10.56 -11.77 -4.76
C ILE A 251 -11.87 -12.29 -4.16
N TYR A 252 -12.59 -13.08 -4.95
CA TYR A 252 -13.85 -13.71 -4.61
C TYR A 252 -13.69 -15.22 -4.69
N PRO A 253 -13.46 -15.90 -3.56
CA PRO A 253 -13.34 -17.35 -3.53
C PRO A 253 -14.57 -18.02 -4.14
N GLY A 254 -14.35 -18.95 -5.07
CA GLY A 254 -15.40 -19.64 -5.83
C GLY A 254 -15.94 -18.87 -7.05
N ASP A 255 -15.50 -17.63 -7.28
CA ASP A 255 -15.94 -16.82 -8.43
C ASP A 255 -14.74 -16.14 -9.11
N VAL A 256 -14.02 -16.93 -9.92
CA VAL A 256 -12.82 -16.50 -10.66
C VAL A 256 -13.13 -15.32 -11.60
N HIS A 257 -14.29 -15.34 -12.27
CA HIS A 257 -14.74 -14.26 -13.15
C HIS A 257 -14.86 -12.93 -12.41
N ARG A 258 -15.48 -12.95 -11.23
CA ARG A 258 -15.58 -11.75 -10.39
C ARG A 258 -14.24 -11.33 -9.84
N SER A 259 -13.36 -12.26 -9.48
CA SER A 259 -11.98 -11.94 -9.07
C SER A 259 -11.22 -11.21 -10.17
N PHE A 260 -11.23 -11.68 -11.42
CA PHE A 260 -10.56 -10.96 -12.50
C PHE A 260 -11.17 -9.57 -12.74
N ARG A 261 -12.50 -9.47 -12.81
CA ARG A 261 -13.18 -8.17 -12.99
C ARG A 261 -12.90 -7.18 -11.87
N SER A 262 -12.72 -7.66 -10.64
CA SER A 262 -12.42 -6.81 -9.50
C SER A 262 -10.92 -6.49 -9.41
N ALA A 263 -10.04 -7.48 -9.62
CA ALA A 263 -8.60 -7.33 -9.62
C ALA A 263 -8.12 -6.35 -10.71
N LYS A 264 -8.80 -6.24 -11.85
CA LYS A 264 -8.48 -5.22 -12.86
C LYS A 264 -8.55 -3.79 -12.29
N THR A 265 -9.45 -3.52 -11.34
CA THR A 265 -9.56 -2.20 -10.69
C THR A 265 -8.37 -1.86 -9.80
N SER A 266 -7.52 -2.85 -9.48
CA SER A 266 -6.26 -2.62 -8.79
C SER A 266 -5.19 -2.06 -9.72
N TRP A 267 -5.27 -2.31 -11.03
CA TRP A 267 -4.26 -1.89 -12.01
C TRP A 267 -4.03 -0.39 -12.00
N THR A 268 -5.11 0.39 -12.08
CA THR A 268 -5.08 1.87 -12.05
C THR A 268 -4.57 2.45 -10.72
N ARG A 269 -4.52 1.64 -9.65
CA ARG A 269 -3.91 2.04 -8.37
C ARG A 269 -2.40 1.85 -8.36
N TYR A 270 -1.88 0.99 -9.23
CA TYR A 270 -0.46 0.65 -9.30
C TYR A 270 0.25 1.30 -10.48
N PHE A 271 -0.46 1.61 -11.56
CA PHE A 271 0.07 2.23 -12.78
C PHE A 271 -0.82 3.39 -13.20
N ASP A 272 -0.22 4.49 -13.66
CA ASP A 272 -0.95 5.66 -14.18
C ASP A 272 -1.13 5.63 -15.72
N PHE A 273 -0.93 4.46 -16.33
CA PHE A 273 -1.01 4.22 -17.76
C PHE A 273 -1.56 2.83 -18.07
N GLY A 274 -2.03 2.66 -19.30
CA GLY A 274 -2.63 1.42 -19.80
C GLY A 274 -4.00 1.14 -19.21
N GLU A 275 -4.80 0.36 -19.93
CA GLU A 275 -6.14 -0.05 -19.50
C GLU A 275 -6.23 -1.56 -19.53
N VAL A 276 -6.84 -2.16 -18.50
CA VAL A 276 -7.05 -3.61 -18.43
C VAL A 276 -8.53 -3.91 -18.59
N GLU A 277 -8.86 -4.65 -19.65
CA GLU A 277 -10.15 -5.22 -19.89
C GLU A 277 -10.16 -6.72 -19.58
N VAL A 278 -11.32 -7.20 -19.14
CA VAL A 278 -11.52 -8.57 -18.72
C VAL A 278 -12.87 -9.00 -19.25
N GLU A 279 -12.86 -9.99 -20.13
CA GLU A 279 -14.06 -10.53 -20.77
C GLU A 279 -14.22 -12.02 -20.44
N ALA A 280 -15.40 -12.40 -19.96
CA ALA A 280 -15.75 -13.80 -19.75
C ALA A 280 -16.10 -14.44 -21.10
N ILE A 281 -15.29 -15.39 -21.55
CA ILE A 281 -15.49 -16.07 -22.85
C ILE A 281 -16.03 -17.50 -22.71
N GLY A 282 -16.18 -17.97 -21.46
CA GLY A 282 -16.76 -19.28 -21.13
C GLY A 282 -17.04 -19.43 -19.63
N SER A 283 -17.50 -20.60 -19.21
CA SER A 283 -17.76 -20.88 -17.79
C SER A 283 -16.49 -20.91 -16.93
N GLN A 284 -15.37 -21.37 -17.51
CA GLN A 284 -14.07 -21.49 -16.84
C GLN A 284 -12.94 -20.81 -17.62
N GLU A 285 -13.27 -19.77 -18.38
CA GLU A 285 -12.33 -19.07 -19.25
C GLU A 285 -12.58 -17.57 -19.26
N VAL A 286 -11.49 -16.80 -19.22
CA VAL A 286 -11.50 -15.35 -19.32
C VAL A 286 -10.42 -14.90 -20.29
N GLU A 287 -10.69 -13.80 -20.98
CA GLU A 287 -9.70 -13.07 -21.75
C GLU A 287 -9.33 -11.78 -21.01
N VAL A 288 -8.03 -11.55 -20.83
CA VAL A 288 -7.48 -10.33 -20.23
C VAL A 288 -6.78 -9.56 -21.33
N GLN A 289 -7.27 -8.36 -21.61
CA GLN A 289 -6.73 -7.47 -22.63
C GLN A 289 -6.09 -6.27 -21.94
N ILE A 290 -4.91 -5.87 -22.38
CA ILE A 290 -4.21 -4.68 -21.87
C ILE A 290 -3.95 -3.75 -23.04
N HIS A 291 -4.57 -2.58 -23.02
CA HIS A 291 -4.48 -1.59 -24.09
C HIS A 291 -3.47 -0.49 -23.79
N GLY A 292 -2.94 0.12 -24.84
CA GLY A 292 -2.07 1.30 -24.74
C GLY A 292 -0.70 1.01 -24.14
N TYR A 293 -0.28 -0.24 -24.14
CA TYR A 293 0.95 -0.70 -23.53
C TYR A 293 2.09 -0.73 -24.58
N GLU A 294 2.88 0.35 -24.63
CA GLU A 294 3.80 0.63 -25.75
C GLU A 294 4.99 -0.35 -25.91
N PHE A 295 5.39 -1.01 -24.82
CA PHE A 295 6.48 -1.98 -24.83
C PHE A 295 6.44 -2.85 -23.57
N VAL A 296 5.99 -4.10 -23.70
CA VAL A 296 6.18 -5.13 -22.67
C VAL A 296 7.50 -5.85 -23.02
N PRO A 297 8.60 -5.64 -22.27
CA PRO A 297 9.71 -6.58 -22.36
C PRO A 297 9.21 -7.99 -22.02
N LEU A 298 9.78 -9.03 -22.62
CA LEU A 298 9.36 -10.42 -22.40
C LEU A 298 9.19 -10.77 -20.91
N VAL A 299 10.06 -10.26 -20.03
CA VAL A 299 9.93 -10.47 -18.58
C VAL A 299 8.60 -9.96 -18.02
N HIS A 300 8.11 -8.82 -18.48
CA HIS A 300 6.89 -8.22 -17.98
C HIS A 300 5.65 -8.97 -18.46
N GLU A 301 5.69 -9.53 -19.66
CA GLU A 301 4.67 -10.44 -20.17
C GLU A 301 4.55 -11.67 -19.24
N LEU A 302 5.69 -12.27 -18.91
CA LEU A 302 5.75 -13.44 -18.04
C LEU A 302 5.30 -13.11 -16.61
N LEU A 303 5.59 -11.90 -16.12
CA LEU A 303 5.05 -11.41 -14.84
C LEU A 303 3.52 -11.32 -14.87
N LEU A 304 2.93 -10.84 -15.96
CA LEU A 304 1.47 -10.76 -16.11
C LEU A 304 0.82 -12.15 -16.13
N GLN A 305 1.45 -13.13 -16.78
CA GLN A 305 0.99 -14.51 -16.72
C GLN A 305 1.05 -15.07 -15.28
N GLY A 306 2.12 -14.76 -14.54
CA GLY A 306 2.23 -15.07 -13.12
C GLY A 306 1.13 -14.42 -12.27
N TRP A 307 0.80 -13.17 -12.56
CA TRP A 307 -0.28 -12.44 -11.89
C TRP A 307 -1.64 -13.06 -12.18
N ALA A 308 -1.95 -13.36 -13.44
CA ALA A 308 -3.20 -14.01 -13.83
C ALA A 308 -3.36 -15.38 -13.16
N ARG A 309 -2.28 -16.16 -13.08
CA ARG A 309 -2.24 -17.41 -12.34
C ARG A 309 -2.61 -17.23 -10.87
N ALA A 310 -2.04 -16.24 -10.19
CA ALA A 310 -2.35 -15.96 -8.80
C ALA A 310 -3.83 -15.59 -8.61
N VAL A 311 -4.43 -14.79 -9.50
CA VAL A 311 -5.85 -14.43 -9.41
C VAL A 311 -6.74 -15.68 -9.41
N VAL A 312 -6.47 -16.66 -10.29
CA VAL A 312 -7.18 -17.95 -10.32
C VAL A 312 -6.96 -18.73 -9.02
N GLU A 313 -5.70 -18.91 -8.61
CA GLU A 313 -5.33 -19.69 -7.43
C GLU A 313 -5.92 -19.10 -6.14
N LEU A 314 -5.84 -17.78 -5.96
CA LEU A 314 -6.41 -17.06 -4.81
C LEU A 314 -7.94 -17.10 -4.79
N SER A 315 -8.58 -17.27 -5.95
CA SER A 315 -10.03 -17.49 -6.06
C SER A 315 -10.44 -18.92 -5.71
N GLY A 316 -9.50 -19.81 -5.40
CA GLY A 316 -9.76 -21.20 -5.02
C GLY A 316 -9.88 -22.17 -6.19
N ALA A 317 -9.52 -21.75 -7.41
CA ALA A 317 -9.50 -22.60 -8.59
C ALA A 317 -8.07 -22.99 -8.98
N ARG A 318 -7.91 -23.92 -9.94
CA ARG A 318 -6.61 -24.31 -10.50
C ARG A 318 -6.49 -23.83 -11.93
N VAL A 319 -5.35 -23.22 -12.26
CA VAL A 319 -5.05 -22.86 -13.65
C VAL A 319 -4.92 -24.12 -14.49
N ARG A 320 -5.70 -24.17 -15.57
CA ARG A 320 -5.64 -25.20 -16.59
C ARG A 320 -4.62 -24.83 -17.66
N ASP A 321 -4.74 -23.62 -18.19
CA ASP A 321 -3.90 -23.07 -19.25
C ASP A 321 -3.87 -21.53 -19.21
N ILE A 322 -2.78 -20.96 -19.72
CA ILE A 322 -2.62 -19.54 -19.98
C ILE A 322 -2.02 -19.43 -21.37
N GLU A 323 -2.74 -18.82 -22.30
CA GLU A 323 -2.36 -18.71 -23.71
C GLU A 323 -2.25 -17.24 -24.11
N VAL A 324 -1.09 -16.85 -24.65
CA VAL A 324 -0.89 -15.50 -25.20
C VAL A 324 -1.47 -15.47 -26.60
N LEU A 325 -2.64 -14.85 -26.75
CA LEU A 325 -3.33 -14.72 -28.04
C LEU A 325 -2.74 -13.59 -28.88
N LYS A 326 -2.22 -12.56 -28.22
CA LYS A 326 -1.62 -11.38 -28.85
C LYS A 326 -0.51 -10.85 -27.97
N ALA A 327 0.73 -10.90 -28.48
CA ALA A 327 1.88 -10.27 -27.85
C ALA A 327 2.05 -8.84 -28.40
N PRO A 328 2.49 -7.87 -27.57
CA PRO A 328 2.74 -6.53 -28.05
C PRO A 328 3.93 -6.57 -29.00
N SER A 329 3.71 -6.11 -30.22
CA SER A 329 4.74 -6.06 -31.26
C SER A 329 5.00 -4.60 -31.63
N ARG A 330 6.06 -4.35 -32.40
CA ARG A 330 6.44 -2.99 -32.79
C ARG A 330 5.35 -2.39 -33.70
N GLY A 331 4.37 -1.71 -33.12
CA GLY A 331 3.21 -1.13 -33.80
C GLY A 331 1.85 -1.51 -33.20
N ASP A 332 1.79 -2.58 -32.39
CA ASP A 332 0.58 -3.05 -31.73
C ASP A 332 0.78 -3.05 -30.22
N ARG A 333 0.05 -2.17 -29.54
CA ARG A 333 0.22 -1.86 -28.10
C ARG A 333 -0.68 -2.71 -27.21
N ASP A 334 -1.40 -3.64 -27.80
CA ASP A 334 -2.38 -4.45 -27.09
C ASP A 334 -1.80 -5.83 -26.80
N PHE A 335 -1.98 -6.25 -25.57
CA PHE A 335 -1.62 -7.58 -25.09
C PHE A 335 -2.88 -8.33 -24.72
N VAL A 336 -3.03 -9.55 -25.23
CA VAL A 336 -4.22 -10.37 -24.99
C VAL A 336 -3.80 -11.75 -24.51
N VAL A 337 -4.33 -12.14 -23.36
CA VAL A 337 -4.10 -13.45 -22.75
C VAL A 337 -5.42 -14.11 -22.43
N ARG A 338 -5.56 -15.35 -22.87
CA ARG A 338 -6.61 -16.25 -22.41
C ARG A 338 -6.15 -17.00 -21.19
N VAL A 339 -7.02 -17.10 -20.19
CA VAL A 339 -6.77 -17.86 -18.96
C VAL A 339 -7.91 -18.83 -18.76
N GLY A 340 -7.58 -20.13 -18.77
CA GLY A 340 -8.49 -21.22 -18.46
C GLY A 340 -8.23 -21.79 -17.07
N TRP A 341 -9.27 -22.20 -16.36
CA TRP A 341 -9.16 -22.83 -15.05
C TRP A 341 -10.04 -24.07 -14.91
N THR A 342 -9.85 -24.78 -13.81
CA THR A 342 -10.70 -25.86 -13.30
C THR A 342 -11.04 -25.60 -11.84
N GLU A 343 -12.18 -26.10 -11.39
CA GLU A 343 -12.61 -26.02 -9.99
C GLU A 343 -11.74 -26.85 -9.02
#